data_AF-A0AA35NUF5-F1
#
_entry.id   AF-A0AA35NUF5-F1
#
_cell.length_a   1.000
_cell.length_b   1.000
_cell.length_c   1.000
_cell.angle_alpha   90.00
_cell.angle_beta   90.00
_cell.angle_gamma   90.00
#
_symmetry.space_group_name_H-M   'P 1'
#
loop_
_entity.id
_entity.type
_entity.pdbx_description
1 polymer ?
#
loop_
_entity_poly.entity_id
_entity_poly.type
_entity_poly.pdbx_seq_one_letter_code
_entity_poly.pdbx_strand_id
1 'polypeptide(L)' 'MNRFVLICLFFAYYTVWSLLPIFEIENSNPVISLLFPISSDIAIFLPIFLLLIGFTLTGSVLGVLLLRSDKKKNT' A
#
# COMPACT_ATOMS: atom_id res chain seq x y z
N MET A 1 18.29 9.95 -13.96
CA MET A 1 18.09 10.79 -12.76
C MET A 1 16.61 11.09 -12.45
N ASN A 2 15.70 11.08 -13.44
CA ASN A 2 14.31 11.52 -13.24
C ASN A 2 13.40 10.48 -12.56
N ARG A 3 13.82 9.20 -12.50
CA ARG A 3 13.01 8.10 -11.91
C ARG A 3 12.72 8.31 -10.43
N PHE A 4 13.68 8.87 -9.69
CA PHE A 4 13.54 9.11 -8.26
C PHE A 4 12.54 10.23 -7.98
N VAL A 5 12.58 11.31 -8.78
CA VAL A 5 11.62 12.40 -8.67
C VAL A 5 10.20 11.92 -8.99
N LEU A 6 10.05 11.08 -10.02
CA LEU A 6 8.77 10.46 -10.36
C LEU A 6 8.24 9.60 -9.21
N ILE A 7 9.07 8.74 -8.61
CA ILE A 7 8.65 7.88 -7.50
C ILE A 7 8.24 8.71 -6.27
N CYS A 8 8.98 9.77 -5.95
CA CYS A 8 8.65 10.68 -4.86
C CYS A 8 7.33 11.42 -5.13
N LEU A 9 7.08 11.82 -6.37
CA LEU A 9 5.86 12.53 -6.75
C LEU A 9 4.64 11.61 -6.66
N PHE A 10 4.75 10.36 -7.13
CA PHE A 10 3.71 9.35 -6.95
C PHE A 10 3.48 9.03 -5.47
N PHE A 11 4.55 8.90 -4.69
CA PHE A 11 4.46 8.63 -3.25
C PHE A 11 3.74 9.78 -2.53
N ALA A 12 4.17 11.03 -2.75
CA ALA A 12 3.54 12.19 -2.14
C ALA A 12 2.06 12.31 -2.54
N TYR A 13 1.74 12.07 -3.82
CA TYR A 13 0.36 12.05 -4.30
C TYR A 13 -0.50 11.02 -3.55
N TYR A 14 -0.04 9.77 -3.44
CA TYR A 14 -0.77 8.72 -2.72
C TYR A 14 -0.83 8.94 -1.21
N THR A 15 0.23 9.49 -0.59
CA THR A 15 0.23 9.85 0.82
C THR A 15 -0.81 10.92 1.11
N VAL A 16 -0.85 12.00 0.32
CA VAL A 16 -1.86 13.04 0.47
C VAL A 16 -3.26 12.46 0.23
N TRP A 17 -3.43 11.66 -0.84
CA TRP A 17 -4.68 10.94 -1.16
C TRP A 17 -5.19 10.10 0.01
N SER A 18 -4.30 9.36 0.69
CA SER A 18 -4.67 8.51 1.83
C SER A 18 -4.96 9.29 3.12
N LEU A 19 -4.46 10.53 3.25
CA LEU A 19 -4.69 11.37 4.43
C LEU A 19 -5.98 12.20 4.33
N LEU A 20 -6.45 12.49 3.11
CA LEU A 20 -7.71 13.22 2.87
C LEU A 20 -8.95 12.63 3.61
N PRO A 21 -9.19 11.30 3.62
CA PRO A 21 -10.29 10.72 4.40
C PRO A 21 -10.20 11.01 5.91
N ILE A 22 -8.99 11.02 6.48
CA ILE A 22 -8.77 11.20 7.93
C ILE A 22 -9.23 12.60 8.40
N PHE A 23 -9.17 13.59 7.52
CA PHE A 23 -9.54 14.97 7.85
C PHE A 23 -10.97 15.33 7.41
N GLU A 24 -11.76 14.39 6.88
CA GLU A 24 -13.16 14.59 6.42
C GLU A 24 -13.37 15.83 5.51
N ILE A 25 -12.33 16.24 4.78
CA ILE A 25 -12.33 17.47 3.96
C ILE A 25 -13.27 17.33 2.75
N GLU A 26 -13.67 16.10 2.42
CA GLU A 26 -14.48 15.72 1.25
C GLU A 26 -15.84 16.44 1.19
N ASN A 27 -16.47 16.72 2.34
CA ASN A 27 -17.83 17.31 2.36
C ASN A 27 -17.86 18.83 2.16
N SER A 28 -16.73 19.53 2.27
CA SER A 28 -16.72 20.99 2.36
C SER A 28 -16.41 21.72 1.05
N ASN A 29 -15.71 21.08 0.10
CA ASN A 29 -15.14 21.78 -1.06
C ASN A 29 -15.36 21.05 -2.40
N PRO A 30 -16.09 21.63 -3.37
CA PRO A 30 -16.42 20.99 -4.65
C PRO A 30 -15.22 20.78 -5.60
N VAL A 31 -14.11 21.50 -5.37
CA VAL A 31 -12.87 21.36 -6.17
C VAL A 31 -12.14 20.05 -5.85
N ILE A 32 -12.21 19.59 -4.59
CA ILE A 32 -11.63 18.31 -4.16
C ILE A 32 -12.44 17.14 -4.73
N SER A 33 -13.77 17.26 -4.82
CA SER A 33 -14.62 16.23 -5.44
C SER A 33 -14.34 16.01 -6.94
N LEU A 34 -13.92 17.05 -7.68
CA LEU A 34 -13.63 16.93 -9.12
C LEU A 34 -12.21 16.40 -9.40
N LEU A 35 -11.24 16.71 -8.54
CA LEU A 35 -9.88 16.17 -8.66
C LEU A 35 -9.77 14.73 -8.12
N PHE A 36 -10.69 14.35 -7.21
CA PHE A 36 -10.70 13.05 -6.53
C PHE A 36 -12.02 12.29 -6.78
N PRO A 37 -12.29 11.79 -8.01
CA PRO A 37 -13.57 11.17 -8.39
C PRO A 37 -13.78 9.75 -7.84
N ILE A 38 -12.80 9.19 -7.13
CA ILE A 38 -12.84 7.82 -6.59
C ILE A 38 -13.15 7.93 -5.11
N SER A 39 -14.30 7.41 -4.68
CA SER A 39 -14.76 7.42 -3.28
C SER A 39 -13.61 7.15 -2.31
N SER A 40 -13.48 8.04 -1.34
CA SER A 40 -12.41 8.06 -0.32
C SER A 40 -12.29 6.73 0.45
N ASP A 41 -13.37 5.94 0.49
CA ASP A 41 -13.40 4.57 1.04
C ASP A 41 -12.35 3.65 0.42
N ILE A 42 -12.06 3.80 -0.88
CA ILE A 42 -11.10 2.95 -1.62
C ILE A 42 -9.64 3.27 -1.25
N ALA A 43 -9.36 4.48 -0.76
CA ALA A 43 -8.01 4.92 -0.42
C ALA A 43 -7.40 4.11 0.74
N ILE A 44 -8.24 3.70 1.71
CA ILE A 44 -7.82 2.95 2.89
C ILE A 44 -7.44 1.51 2.55
N PHE A 45 -8.05 0.92 1.50
CA PHE A 45 -7.75 -0.46 1.12
C PHE A 45 -6.40 -0.64 0.45
N LEU A 46 -5.85 0.40 -0.17
CA LEU A 46 -4.57 0.33 -0.88
C LEU A 46 -3.37 -0.01 0.04
N PRO A 47 -3.14 0.67 1.18
CA PRO A 47 -2.07 0.29 2.10
C PRO A 47 -2.32 -1.09 2.73
N ILE A 48 -3.57 -1.44 3.02
CA ILE A 48 -3.95 -2.75 3.59
C ILE A 48 -3.61 -3.87 2.61
N PHE A 49 -3.95 -3.71 1.33
CA PHE A 49 -3.67 -4.71 0.29
C PHE A 49 -2.17 -4.91 0.08
N LEU A 50 -1.40 -3.80 0.09
CA LEU A 50 0.06 -3.85 -0.03
C LEU A 50 0.71 -4.57 1.16
N LEU A 51 0.22 -4.32 2.38
CA LEU A 51 0.66 -5.00 3.59
C LEU A 51 0.30 -6.49 3.53
N LEU A 52 -0.92 -6.83 3.11
CA LEU A 52 -1.38 -8.21 2.99
C LEU A 52 -0.53 -9.00 1.99
N ILE A 53 -0.21 -8.41 0.83
CA ILE A 53 0.68 -9.01 -0.16
C ILE A 53 2.08 -9.20 0.42
N GLY A 54 2.66 -8.15 1.03
CA GLY A 54 4.00 -8.22 1.60
C GLY A 54 4.12 -9.27 2.71
N PHE A 55 3.13 -9.35 3.59
CA PHE A 55 3.06 -10.34 4.65
C PHE A 55 2.91 -11.75 4.09
N THR A 56 2.03 -11.94 3.12
CA THR A 56 1.82 -13.25 2.48
C THR A 56 3.08 -13.74 1.77
N LEU A 57 3.76 -12.86 1.02
CA LEU A 57 5.03 -13.20 0.36
C LEU A 57 6.09 -13.60 1.39
N THR A 58 6.28 -12.78 2.42
CA THR A 58 7.30 -13.00 3.44
C THR A 58 7.03 -14.28 4.23
N GLY A 59 5.78 -14.50 4.65
CA GLY A 59 5.34 -15.71 5.33
C GLY A 59 5.53 -16.97 4.47
N SER A 60 5.23 -16.89 3.17
CA SER A 60 5.44 -18.01 2.24
C SER A 60 6.93 -18.38 2.12
N VAL A 61 7.81 -17.39 1.95
CA VAL A 61 9.27 -17.61 1.87
C VAL A 61 9.78 -18.23 3.16
N LEU A 62 9.40 -17.70 4.32
CA LEU A 62 9.79 -18.24 5.62
C LEU A 62 9.30 -19.68 5.79
N GLY A 63 8.05 -19.97 5.43
CA GLY A 63 7.49 -21.32 5.47
C GLY A 63 8.27 -22.33 4.64
N VAL A 64 8.64 -21.96 3.40
CA VAL A 64 9.46 -22.83 2.53
C VAL A 64 10.85 -23.06 3.12
N LEU A 65 11.47 -22.04 3.71
CA LEU A 65 12.79 -22.15 4.34
C LEU A 65 12.76 -23.08 5.56
N LEU A 66 11.71 -23.02 6.39
CA LEU A 66 11.53 -23.92 7.53
C LEU A 66 11.40 -25.38 7.06
N LEU A 67 10.51 -25.66 6.10
CA LEU A 67 10.30 -27.00 5.56
C LEU A 67 11.57 -27.60 4.94
N ARG A 68 12.37 -26.78 4.23
CA ARG A 68 13.66 -27.22 3.66
C ARG A 68 14.73 -27.46 4.73
N SER A 69 14.75 -26.65 5.79
CA SER A 69 15.70 -26.78 6.88
C SER A 69 15.48 -28.06 7.67
N ASP A 70 14.22 -28.42 7.94
CA ASP A 70 13.87 -29.70 8.58
C ASP A 70 14.24 -30.91 7.70
N LYS A 71 14.04 -30.82 6.39
CA LYS A 71 14.45 -31.90 5.47
C LYS A 71 15.95 -32.14 5.49
N LYS A 72 16.77 -31.07 5.57
CA LYS A 72 18.24 -31.15 5.61
C LYS A 72 18.79 -31.67 6.93
N LYS A 73 18.06 -31.51 8.04
CA LYS A 73 18.49 -31.97 9.37
C LYS A 73 18.28 -33.48 9.58
N ASN A 74 17.36 -34.08 8.83
CA ASN A 74 16.99 -35.50 8.95
C ASN A 74 17.67 -36.41 7.89
N THR A 75 18.60 -35.88 7.11
CA THR A 75 19.49 -36.62 6.18
C THR A 75 20.92 -36.48 6.62
#